data_AF-A0A7J3XLT2-F1
#
_entry.id   AF-A0A7J3XLT2-F1
#
_cell.length_a   1.000
_cell.length_b   1.000
_cell.length_c   1.000
_cell.angle_alpha   90.00
_cell.angle_beta   90.00
_cell.angle_gamma   90.00
#
_symmetry.space_group_name_H-M   'P 1'
#
loop_
_entity.id
_entity.type
_entity.pdbx_description
1 polymer ?
#
loop_
_entity_poly.entity_id
_entity_poly.type
_entity_poly.pdbx_seq_one_letter_code
_entity_poly.pdbx_strand_id
1 'polypeptide(L)'
;AIVAREKLQKMNPYVKIDAYYEDLRKFDEFILKDVDVFCSCLDNWATRRWLNSLAVELKKPLVDTAIEGLYGNVQVVIPGETACLECHGDALIPKDTQLAECTLKRRKPEDLAEDLRKNKIEIPFELVKELFSMGIKTIYDLKYTPIERLQKENSKISEEIIRLRDLLKPKLPAIQGGASIIAGVASLEVLKIIHGGSIGKVTKHLIVYDGVSQRLTKVALKRREDCFVCGDAMQEGEPIEITVNFDEYVWNLKEKVSALFSIPDPEIQYKKWILKDDQKLSEINIKSDDILYIHTSRRYTPIAIKVSFIENSGRA
;
A
#
# COMPACT_ATOMS: atom_id res chain seq x y z
N ALA A 1 -2.12 21.76 2.46
CA ALA A 1 -0.79 22.02 3.07
C ALA A 1 -0.58 23.49 3.44
N ILE A 2 -0.67 24.43 2.49
CA ILE A 2 -0.36 25.85 2.72
C ILE A 2 -1.17 26.49 3.86
N VAL A 3 -2.49 26.30 3.88
CA VAL A 3 -3.36 26.82 4.95
C VAL A 3 -3.02 26.21 6.32
N ALA A 4 -2.68 24.92 6.36
CA ALA A 4 -2.30 24.25 7.61
C ALA A 4 -1.01 24.86 8.19
N ARG A 5 0.00 25.10 7.35
CA ARG A 5 1.22 25.82 7.74
C ARG A 5 0.91 27.17 8.35
N GLU A 6 0.12 28.00 7.66
CA GLU A 6 -0.21 29.35 8.14
C GLU A 6 -0.91 29.33 9.51
N LYS A 7 -1.83 28.38 9.71
CA LYS A 7 -2.53 28.22 10.99
C LYS A 7 -1.58 27.76 12.10
N LEU A 8 -0.73 26.77 11.82
CA LEU A 8 0.24 26.27 12.80
C LEU A 8 1.28 27.32 13.17
N GLN A 9 1.78 28.10 12.21
CA GLN A 9 2.70 29.21 12.47
C GLN A 9 2.06 30.33 13.30
N LYS A 10 0.76 30.60 13.12
CA LYS A 10 0.02 31.53 13.99
C LYS A 10 -0.11 31.00 15.42
N MET A 11 -0.27 29.69 15.60
CA MET A 11 -0.37 29.05 16.92
C MET A 11 0.98 29.00 17.64
N ASN A 12 2.06 28.76 16.91
CA ASN A 12 3.43 28.77 17.45
C ASN A 12 4.37 29.46 16.45
N PRO A 13 4.72 30.74 16.66
CA PRO A 13 5.60 31.48 15.74
C PRO A 13 7.04 30.97 15.68
N TYR A 14 7.46 30.12 16.61
CA TYR A 14 8.83 29.61 16.67
C TYR A 14 9.07 28.36 15.82
N VAL A 15 8.02 27.71 15.31
CA VAL A 15 8.20 26.54 14.43
C VAL A 15 8.43 26.97 12.98
N LYS A 16 9.42 26.33 12.35
CA LYS A 16 9.61 26.40 10.90
C LYS A 16 8.82 25.25 10.27
N ILE A 17 7.98 25.58 9.30
CA ILE A 17 7.12 24.60 8.64
C ILE A 17 7.22 24.82 7.14
N ASP A 18 7.76 23.82 6.44
CA ASP A 18 7.72 23.74 4.99
C ASP A 18 6.50 22.93 4.55
N ALA A 19 5.74 23.47 3.60
CA ALA A 19 4.46 22.91 3.19
C ALA A 19 4.43 22.66 1.68
N TYR A 20 4.13 21.42 1.31
CA TYR A 20 4.11 20.95 -0.05
C TYR A 20 2.67 20.60 -0.44
N TYR A 21 2.18 21.18 -1.54
CA TYR A 21 0.88 20.82 -2.11
C TYR A 21 1.10 19.93 -3.33
N GLU A 22 1.51 18.69 -3.07
CA GLU A 22 1.84 17.70 -4.09
C GLU A 22 1.60 16.30 -3.52
N ASP A 23 1.48 15.29 -4.39
CA ASP A 23 1.54 13.89 -3.98
C ASP A 23 2.91 13.58 -3.35
N LEU A 24 2.93 12.96 -2.16
CA LEU A 24 4.15 12.58 -1.44
C LEU A 24 5.14 11.81 -2.33
N ARG A 25 4.65 10.98 -3.26
CA ARG A 25 5.46 10.14 -4.13
C ARG A 25 6.22 10.91 -5.21
N LYS A 26 5.90 12.19 -5.38
CA LYS A 26 6.58 13.11 -6.31
C LYS A 26 7.49 14.09 -5.60
N PHE A 27 7.67 13.97 -4.29
CA PHE A 27 8.58 14.84 -3.56
C PHE A 27 10.01 14.58 -4.03
N ASP A 28 10.84 15.62 -3.94
CA ASP A 28 12.27 15.47 -4.21
C ASP A 28 12.88 14.48 -3.22
N GLU A 29 13.65 13.54 -3.75
CA GLU A 29 14.32 12.51 -2.96
C GLU A 29 15.28 13.11 -1.92
N PHE A 30 15.88 14.27 -2.20
CA PHE A 30 16.72 14.99 -1.26
C PHE A 30 15.95 15.33 0.03
N ILE A 31 14.71 15.82 -0.10
CA ILE A 31 13.85 16.15 1.04
C ILE A 31 13.53 14.89 1.84
N LEU A 32 13.18 13.80 1.14
CA LEU A 32 12.84 12.53 1.78
C LEU A 32 14.02 11.92 2.54
N LYS A 33 15.25 12.13 2.07
CA LYS A 33 16.48 11.64 2.73
C LYS A 33 16.89 12.47 3.94
N ASP A 34 16.59 13.77 3.93
CA ASP A 34 16.97 14.72 4.97
C ASP A 34 16.12 14.61 6.25
N VAL A 35 14.98 13.91 6.21
CA VAL A 35 14.12 13.76 7.40
C VAL A 35 14.74 12.84 8.46
N ASP A 36 14.49 13.14 9.73
CA ASP A 36 14.85 12.26 10.85
C ASP A 36 13.78 11.23 11.16
N VAL A 37 12.50 11.60 11.04
CA VAL A 37 11.34 10.77 11.39
C VAL A 37 10.20 11.03 10.41
N PHE A 38 9.64 9.96 9.84
CA PHE A 38 8.41 10.04 9.07
C PHE A 38 7.19 9.93 10.00
N CYS A 39 6.17 10.76 9.76
CA CYS A 39 4.88 10.68 10.45
C CYS A 39 3.77 10.47 9.40
N SER A 40 3.11 9.32 9.43
CA SER A 40 2.04 8.97 8.50
C SER A 40 0.67 9.15 9.15
N CYS A 41 -0.13 10.03 8.55
CA CYS A 41 -1.55 10.26 8.87
C CYS A 41 -2.39 10.16 7.59
N LEU A 42 -2.03 9.21 6.72
CA LEU A 42 -2.59 9.06 5.38
C LEU A 42 -3.90 8.25 5.42
N ASP A 43 -4.78 8.52 4.46
CA ASP A 43 -6.13 7.95 4.37
C ASP A 43 -6.24 6.72 3.45
N ASN A 44 -5.14 6.37 2.77
CA ASN A 44 -5.11 5.30 1.78
C ASN A 44 -3.92 4.36 1.98
N TRP A 45 -4.18 3.06 1.77
CA TRP A 45 -3.18 2.01 2.00
C TRP A 45 -2.01 2.05 1.02
N ALA A 46 -2.23 2.44 -0.24
CA ALA A 46 -1.16 2.47 -1.24
C ALA A 46 -0.03 3.41 -0.81
N THR A 47 -0.36 4.65 -0.43
CA THR A 47 0.64 5.64 -0.01
C THR A 47 1.24 5.29 1.36
N ARG A 48 0.46 4.70 2.28
CA ARG A 48 0.96 4.22 3.58
C ARG A 48 2.02 3.12 3.42
N ARG A 49 1.73 2.11 2.58
CA ARG A 49 2.66 1.00 2.30
C ARG A 49 3.90 1.49 1.56
N TRP A 50 3.73 2.39 0.60
CA TRP A 50 4.84 3.05 -0.08
C TRP A 50 5.74 3.81 0.90
N LEU A 51 5.18 4.65 1.77
CA LEU A 51 5.93 5.41 2.78
C LEU A 51 6.62 4.48 3.79
N ASN A 52 5.97 3.37 4.18
CA ASN A 52 6.59 2.34 4.99
C ASN A 52 7.83 1.73 4.31
N SER A 53 7.74 1.41 3.02
CA SER A 53 8.90 0.89 2.29
C SER A 53 10.02 1.92 2.14
N LEU A 54 9.68 3.20 1.90
CA LEU A 54 10.64 4.30 1.85
C LEU A 54 11.37 4.47 3.19
N ALA A 55 10.63 4.48 4.30
CA ALA A 55 11.21 4.61 5.64
C ALA A 55 12.18 3.46 5.95
N VAL A 56 11.82 2.23 5.57
CA VAL A 56 12.69 1.05 5.71
C VAL A 56 13.95 1.18 4.85
N GLU A 57 13.82 1.52 3.57
CA GLU A 57 14.94 1.71 2.64
C GLU A 57 15.93 2.78 3.13
N LEU A 58 15.41 3.92 3.59
CA LEU A 58 16.21 5.03 4.11
C LEU A 58 16.70 4.82 5.55
N LYS A 59 16.32 3.70 6.19
CA LYS A 59 16.61 3.39 7.59
C LYS A 59 16.15 4.50 8.55
N LYS A 60 15.00 5.11 8.26
CA LYS A 60 14.39 6.17 9.06
C LYS A 60 13.19 5.62 9.85
N PRO A 61 13.03 6.01 11.12
CA PRO A 61 11.82 5.72 11.88
C PRO A 61 10.55 6.24 11.21
N LEU A 62 9.47 5.47 11.30
CA LEU A 62 8.13 5.86 10.86
C LEU A 62 7.14 5.69 12.02
N VAL A 63 6.33 6.71 12.28
CA VAL A 63 5.16 6.64 13.16
C VAL A 63 3.91 6.70 12.28
N ASP A 64 3.25 5.57 12.09
CA ASP A 64 2.02 5.45 11.31
C ASP A 64 0.78 5.48 12.20
N THR A 65 -0.21 6.23 11.76
CA THR A 65 -1.48 6.40 12.46
C THR A 65 -2.64 6.17 11.52
N ALA A 66 -3.73 5.63 12.06
CA ALA A 66 -4.99 5.54 11.34
C ALA A 66 -6.16 5.73 12.31
N ILE A 67 -7.28 6.22 11.77
CA ILE A 67 -8.53 6.37 12.50
C ILE A 67 -9.70 6.02 11.57
N GLU A 68 -10.68 5.30 12.12
CA GLU A 68 -11.91 4.95 11.46
C GLU A 68 -13.06 4.98 12.48
N GLY A 69 -13.92 6.00 12.39
CA GLY A 69 -14.98 6.24 13.36
C GLY A 69 -14.44 6.48 14.78
N LEU A 70 -14.79 5.59 15.71
CA LEU A 70 -14.33 5.61 17.10
C LEU A 70 -13.07 4.78 17.35
N TYR A 71 -12.55 4.10 16.33
CA TYR A 71 -11.37 3.25 16.45
C TYR A 71 -10.16 3.94 15.83
N GLY A 72 -8.98 3.71 16.40
CA GLY A 72 -7.75 4.19 15.79
C GLY A 72 -6.54 3.39 16.24
N ASN A 73 -5.41 3.60 15.59
CA ASN A 73 -4.19 2.93 15.95
C ASN A 73 -2.94 3.79 15.73
N VAL A 74 -1.89 3.45 16.46
CA VAL A 74 -0.53 3.97 16.30
C VAL A 74 0.44 2.80 16.22
N GLN A 75 1.27 2.78 15.17
CA GLN A 75 2.38 1.84 15.03
C GLN A 75 3.68 2.60 14.84
N VAL A 76 4.72 2.20 15.56
CA VAL A 76 6.07 2.69 15.34
C VAL A 76 6.84 1.61 14.56
N VAL A 77 7.46 2.03 13.46
CA VAL A 77 8.34 1.21 12.64
C VAL A 77 9.75 1.77 12.79
N ILE A 78 10.60 1.05 13.52
CA ILE A 78 12.05 1.19 13.53
C ILE A 78 12.62 0.12 12.58
N PRO A 79 13.19 0.52 11.42
CA PRO A 79 13.74 -0.43 10.45
C PRO A 79 14.73 -1.39 11.08
N GLY A 80 14.61 -2.69 10.78
CA GLY A 80 15.43 -3.76 11.35
C GLY A 80 15.05 -4.21 12.77
N GLU A 81 14.31 -3.42 13.55
CA GLU A 81 14.03 -3.74 14.96
C GLU A 81 12.57 -4.11 15.26
N THR A 82 11.62 -3.44 14.62
CA THR A 82 10.17 -3.65 14.83
C THR A 82 9.51 -4.16 13.55
N ALA A 83 8.31 -4.73 13.70
CA ALA A 83 7.49 -5.10 12.55
C ALA A 83 7.15 -3.86 11.70
N CYS A 84 7.42 -3.91 10.39
CA CYS A 84 6.90 -2.93 9.44
C CYS A 84 5.43 -3.22 9.11
N LEU A 85 4.77 -2.36 8.32
CA LEU A 85 3.36 -2.57 7.94
C LEU A 85 3.15 -3.88 7.15
N GLU A 86 4.14 -4.33 6.38
CA GLU A 86 4.07 -5.57 5.59
C GLU A 86 4.25 -6.83 6.43
N CYS A 87 4.80 -6.75 7.65
CA CYS A 87 4.98 -7.93 8.51
C CYS A 87 3.66 -8.55 8.96
N HIS A 88 2.58 -7.77 8.98
CA HIS A 88 1.23 -8.20 9.37
C HIS A 88 0.20 -7.90 8.30
N GLY A 89 0.65 -7.47 7.11
CA GLY A 89 -0.21 -7.01 6.02
C GLY A 89 -1.29 -8.03 5.67
N ASP A 90 -0.93 -9.30 5.54
CA ASP A 90 -1.85 -10.40 5.19
C ASP A 90 -2.99 -10.60 6.21
N ALA A 91 -2.76 -10.24 7.47
CA ALA A 91 -3.72 -10.43 8.56
C ALA A 91 -4.54 -9.17 8.88
N LEU A 92 -3.92 -7.98 8.81
CA LEU A 92 -4.53 -6.73 9.28
C LEU A 92 -4.97 -5.79 8.16
N ILE A 93 -4.46 -5.97 6.93
CA ILE A 93 -4.94 -5.19 5.78
C ILE A 93 -6.20 -5.90 5.24
N PRO A 94 -7.31 -5.19 4.98
CA PRO A 94 -8.51 -5.80 4.42
C PRO A 94 -8.21 -6.56 3.12
N LYS A 95 -8.78 -7.76 2.94
CA LYS A 95 -8.52 -8.60 1.76
C LYS A 95 -8.83 -7.90 0.45
N ASP A 96 -9.91 -7.11 0.39
CA ASP A 96 -10.26 -6.30 -0.77
C ASP A 96 -9.19 -5.26 -1.11
N THR A 97 -8.45 -4.78 -0.11
CA THR A 97 -7.26 -3.96 -0.28
C THR A 97 -6.05 -4.79 -0.68
N GLN A 98 -5.93 -6.04 -0.27
CA GLN A 98 -4.82 -6.92 -0.67
C GLN A 98 -4.96 -7.46 -2.10
N LEU A 99 -6.19 -7.63 -2.60
CA LEU A 99 -6.52 -8.28 -3.87
C LEU A 99 -5.65 -7.79 -5.02
N ALA A 100 -5.14 -8.76 -5.79
CA ALA A 100 -4.20 -8.48 -6.85
C ALA A 100 -4.85 -7.92 -8.12
N GLU A 101 -4.30 -6.84 -8.69
CA GLU A 101 -4.64 -6.35 -10.04
C GLU A 101 -4.23 -7.33 -11.14
N CYS A 102 -3.36 -8.29 -10.86
CA CYS A 102 -3.00 -9.26 -11.89
C CYS A 102 -4.19 -10.15 -12.30
N THR A 103 -5.15 -10.39 -11.40
CA THR A 103 -6.45 -10.98 -11.73
C THR A 103 -7.35 -9.98 -12.49
N LEU A 104 -7.15 -8.66 -12.34
CA LEU A 104 -7.97 -7.59 -12.93
C LEU A 104 -7.88 -7.47 -14.44
N LYS A 105 -6.77 -7.85 -15.08
CA LYS A 105 -6.63 -7.70 -16.53
C LYS A 105 -7.53 -8.65 -17.34
N ARG A 106 -7.99 -9.75 -16.73
CA ARG A 106 -8.88 -10.76 -17.36
C ARG A 106 -10.27 -10.85 -16.75
N ARG A 107 -10.56 -10.03 -15.73
CA ARG A 107 -11.92 -9.94 -15.24
C ARG A 107 -12.84 -9.57 -16.38
N LYS A 108 -14.05 -10.09 -16.31
CA LYS A 108 -15.14 -9.67 -17.16
C LYS A 108 -16.12 -8.84 -16.32
N PRO A 109 -16.99 -8.04 -16.94
CA PRO A 109 -18.04 -7.32 -16.22
C PRO A 109 -18.85 -8.25 -15.29
N GLU A 110 -19.03 -9.52 -15.66
CA GLU A 110 -19.72 -10.53 -14.85
C GLU A 110 -19.06 -10.73 -13.47
N ASP A 111 -17.73 -10.66 -13.39
CA ASP A 111 -17.01 -10.85 -12.13
C ASP A 111 -17.24 -9.66 -11.17
N LEU A 112 -17.28 -8.43 -11.70
CA LEU A 112 -17.64 -7.24 -10.93
C LEU A 112 -19.10 -7.30 -10.45
N ALA A 113 -20.01 -7.80 -11.30
CA ALA A 113 -21.40 -8.01 -10.91
C ALA A 113 -21.51 -9.04 -9.77
N GLU A 114 -20.74 -10.13 -9.83
CA GLU A 114 -20.73 -11.14 -8.77
C GLU A 114 -20.17 -10.60 -7.45
N ASP A 115 -19.10 -9.82 -7.49
CA ASP A 115 -18.55 -9.15 -6.30
C ASP A 115 -19.59 -8.25 -5.63
N LEU A 116 -20.29 -7.44 -6.41
CA LEU A 116 -21.33 -6.55 -5.92
C LEU A 116 -22.48 -7.35 -5.29
N ARG A 117 -22.90 -8.45 -5.93
CA ARG A 117 -23.90 -9.37 -5.37
C ARG A 117 -23.46 -10.00 -4.05
N LYS A 118 -22.19 -10.42 -3.93
CA LYS A 118 -21.63 -10.92 -2.65
C LYS A 118 -21.70 -9.88 -1.54
N ASN A 119 -21.64 -8.59 -1.89
CA ASN A 119 -21.82 -7.46 -0.99
C ASN A 119 -23.28 -6.99 -0.88
N LYS A 120 -24.24 -7.79 -1.38
CA LYS A 120 -25.69 -7.51 -1.36
C LYS A 120 -26.07 -6.25 -2.14
N ILE A 121 -25.32 -5.92 -3.18
CA ILE A 121 -25.57 -4.79 -4.08
C ILE A 121 -25.95 -5.35 -5.45
N GLU A 122 -27.17 -5.05 -5.89
CA GLU A 122 -27.65 -5.40 -7.22
C GLU A 122 -27.78 -4.15 -8.08
N ILE A 123 -27.13 -4.17 -9.25
CA ILE A 123 -27.21 -3.12 -10.25
C ILE A 123 -27.45 -3.70 -11.64
N PRO A 124 -28.03 -2.93 -12.58
CA PRO A 124 -28.20 -3.35 -13.96
C PRO A 124 -26.85 -3.74 -14.59
N PHE A 125 -26.82 -4.86 -15.32
CA PHE A 125 -25.58 -5.35 -15.93
C PHE A 125 -24.98 -4.36 -16.94
N GLU A 126 -25.81 -3.52 -17.55
CA GLU A 126 -25.35 -2.47 -18.47
C GLU A 126 -24.47 -1.43 -17.76
N LEU A 127 -24.86 -1.04 -16.53
CA LEU A 127 -24.04 -0.17 -15.68
C LEU A 127 -22.72 -0.86 -15.30
N VAL A 128 -22.74 -2.17 -15.05
CA VAL A 128 -21.51 -2.92 -14.73
C VAL A 128 -20.53 -2.86 -15.90
N LYS A 129 -21.01 -3.03 -17.15
CA LYS A 129 -20.16 -2.89 -18.34
C LYS A 129 -19.57 -1.49 -18.49
N GLU A 130 -20.38 -0.48 -18.20
CA GLU A 130 -19.96 0.93 -18.25
C GLU A 130 -18.89 1.24 -17.18
N LEU A 131 -19.07 0.77 -15.95
CA LEU A 131 -18.03 0.85 -14.91
C LEU A 131 -16.74 0.13 -15.36
N PHE A 132 -16.88 -1.04 -15.96
CA PHE A 132 -15.76 -1.84 -16.42
C PHE A 132 -14.95 -1.16 -17.54
N SER A 133 -15.63 -0.51 -18.50
CA SER A 133 -14.96 0.24 -19.57
C SER A 133 -14.22 1.48 -19.06
N MET A 134 -14.66 2.04 -17.94
CA MET A 134 -13.98 3.14 -17.23
C MET A 134 -12.76 2.66 -16.40
N GLY A 135 -12.45 1.37 -16.42
CA GLY A 135 -11.34 0.79 -15.66
C GLY A 135 -11.68 0.44 -14.21
N ILE A 136 -12.96 0.53 -13.81
CA ILE A 136 -13.43 0.05 -12.51
C ILE A 136 -13.73 -1.44 -12.65
N LYS A 137 -12.81 -2.29 -12.17
CA LYS A 137 -12.90 -3.74 -12.37
C LYS A 137 -13.15 -4.51 -11.08
N THR A 138 -12.96 -3.88 -9.92
CA THR A 138 -13.22 -4.43 -8.58
C THR A 138 -14.05 -3.49 -7.73
N ILE A 139 -14.54 -4.07 -6.62
CA ILE A 139 -15.00 -3.30 -5.46
C ILE A 139 -13.93 -2.34 -4.93
N TYR A 140 -12.63 -2.71 -4.99
CA TYR A 140 -11.55 -1.81 -4.56
C TYR A 140 -11.50 -0.56 -5.45
N ASP A 141 -11.56 -0.73 -6.78
CA ASP A 141 -11.60 0.38 -7.72
C ASP A 141 -12.82 1.28 -7.46
N LEU A 142 -13.98 0.66 -7.17
CA LEU A 142 -15.17 1.38 -6.76
C LEU A 142 -14.93 2.18 -5.48
N LYS A 143 -14.32 1.59 -4.45
CA LYS A 143 -14.10 2.24 -3.14
C LYS A 143 -13.06 3.37 -3.17
N TYR A 144 -11.98 3.21 -3.95
CA TYR A 144 -10.75 4.01 -3.74
C TYR A 144 -10.27 4.80 -4.96
N THR A 145 -10.84 4.61 -6.16
CA THR A 145 -10.45 5.44 -7.32
C THR A 145 -10.76 6.92 -7.04
N PRO A 146 -9.86 7.88 -7.30
CA PRO A 146 -10.18 9.30 -7.11
C PRO A 146 -11.41 9.73 -7.92
N ILE A 147 -12.34 10.46 -7.30
CA ILE A 147 -13.61 10.87 -7.93
C ILE A 147 -13.33 11.81 -9.11
N GLU A 148 -12.26 12.60 -9.04
CA GLU A 148 -11.83 13.54 -10.08
C GLU A 148 -11.48 12.81 -11.39
N ARG A 149 -11.03 11.55 -11.30
CA ARG A 149 -10.77 10.70 -12.47
C ARG A 149 -12.08 10.25 -13.14
N LEU A 150 -13.18 10.25 -12.39
CA LEU A 150 -14.51 9.81 -12.80
C LEU A 150 -15.42 10.98 -13.23
N GLN A 151 -15.11 12.20 -12.80
CA GLN A 151 -15.87 13.44 -13.09
C GLN A 151 -15.71 13.97 -14.53
N LYS A 152 -14.90 13.33 -15.38
CA LYS A 152 -14.72 13.77 -16.77
C LYS A 152 -15.89 13.41 -17.70
N GLU A 153 -16.89 12.63 -17.25
CA GLU A 153 -18.04 12.21 -18.06
C GLU A 153 -19.36 12.15 -17.26
N ASN A 154 -20.48 12.11 -17.99
CA ASN A 154 -21.90 12.07 -17.58
C ASN A 154 -22.23 12.10 -16.07
N SER A 155 -23.01 13.11 -15.66
CA SER A 155 -23.45 13.34 -14.27
C SER A 155 -24.11 12.12 -13.60
N LYS A 156 -24.88 11.33 -14.37
CA LYS A 156 -25.67 10.20 -13.86
C LYS A 156 -24.82 8.99 -13.43
N ILE A 157 -23.72 8.70 -14.11
CA ILE A 157 -22.82 7.60 -13.76
C ILE A 157 -22.04 7.97 -12.50
N SER A 158 -21.59 9.23 -12.43
CA SER A 158 -20.91 9.77 -11.25
C SER A 158 -21.76 9.65 -9.98
N GLU A 159 -23.06 9.96 -10.06
CA GLU A 159 -24.01 9.78 -8.95
C GLU A 159 -24.12 8.32 -8.51
N GLU A 160 -24.20 7.39 -9.47
CA GLU A 160 -24.31 5.97 -9.15
C GLU A 160 -23.02 5.39 -8.57
N ILE A 161 -21.84 5.84 -9.02
CA ILE A 161 -20.57 5.49 -8.40
C ILE A 161 -20.52 5.99 -6.95
N ILE A 162 -20.97 7.22 -6.69
CA ILE A 162 -21.04 7.76 -5.32
C ILE A 162 -21.99 6.93 -4.46
N ARG A 163 -23.17 6.57 -4.97
CA ARG A 163 -24.12 5.70 -4.28
C ARG A 163 -23.52 4.33 -3.96
N LEU A 164 -22.85 3.70 -4.93
CA LEU A 164 -22.18 2.41 -4.75
C LEU A 164 -21.06 2.49 -3.72
N ARG A 165 -20.29 3.59 -3.72
CA ARG A 165 -19.26 3.86 -2.70
C ARG A 165 -19.85 3.96 -1.31
N ASP A 166 -20.91 4.73 -1.15
CA ASP A 166 -21.55 4.92 0.16
C ASP A 166 -22.13 3.59 0.70
N LEU A 167 -22.60 2.69 -0.18
CA LEU A 167 -23.02 1.33 0.19
C LEU A 167 -21.83 0.43 0.58
N LEU A 168 -20.73 0.49 -0.18
CA LEU A 168 -19.56 -0.38 0.00
C LEU A 168 -18.64 0.07 1.14
N LYS A 169 -18.57 1.38 1.37
CA LYS A 169 -17.73 2.05 2.37
C LYS A 169 -18.52 3.23 2.93
N PRO A 170 -19.47 2.99 3.84
CA PRO A 170 -20.24 4.06 4.45
C PRO A 170 -19.30 5.06 5.10
N LYS A 171 -19.53 6.35 4.85
CA LYS A 171 -18.74 7.42 5.45
C LYS A 171 -18.89 7.38 6.96
N LEU A 172 -17.86 6.89 7.63
CA LEU A 172 -17.78 6.97 9.08
C LEU A 172 -17.43 8.41 9.48
N PRO A 173 -18.12 8.98 10.48
CA PRO A 173 -17.83 10.33 10.91
C PRO A 173 -16.40 10.42 11.45
N ALA A 174 -15.66 11.43 11.01
CA ALA A 174 -14.36 11.75 11.59
C ALA A 174 -14.60 12.47 12.93
N ILE A 175 -14.28 11.78 14.03
CA ILE A 175 -14.50 12.29 15.38
C ILE A 175 -13.20 12.92 15.88
N GLN A 176 -13.22 14.23 16.10
CA GLN A 176 -12.02 15.00 16.50
C GLN A 176 -11.39 14.50 17.81
N GLY A 177 -12.21 13.99 18.74
CA GLY A 177 -11.73 13.41 20.00
C GLY A 177 -10.79 12.22 19.77
N GLY A 178 -11.19 11.26 18.93
CA GLY A 178 -10.35 10.12 18.58
C GLY A 178 -9.08 10.56 17.83
N ALA A 179 -9.20 11.51 16.89
CA ALA A 179 -8.05 12.03 16.16
C ALA A 179 -7.03 12.70 17.09
N SER A 180 -7.51 13.44 18.09
CA SER A 180 -6.66 14.10 19.09
C SER A 180 -5.92 13.09 19.98
N ILE A 181 -6.60 12.02 20.41
CA ILE A 181 -5.97 10.95 21.20
C ILE A 181 -4.87 10.26 20.39
N ILE A 182 -5.17 9.85 19.16
CA ILE A 182 -4.19 9.16 18.29
C ILE A 182 -3.01 10.07 17.97
N ALA A 183 -3.25 11.33 17.61
CA ALA A 183 -2.19 12.31 17.35
C ALA A 183 -1.32 12.56 18.59
N GLY A 184 -1.93 12.61 19.78
CA GLY A 184 -1.21 12.75 21.05
C GLY A 184 -0.30 11.56 21.34
N VAL A 185 -0.81 10.33 21.20
CA VAL A 185 -0.02 9.10 21.37
C VAL A 185 1.14 9.06 20.37
N ALA A 186 0.87 9.34 19.09
CA ALA A 186 1.90 9.36 18.05
C ALA A 186 3.00 10.41 18.32
N SER A 187 2.60 11.61 18.74
CA SER A 187 3.54 12.69 19.08
C SER A 187 4.49 12.30 20.22
N LEU A 188 3.99 11.56 21.22
CA LEU A 188 4.84 11.04 22.31
C LEU A 188 5.86 10.00 21.81
N GLU A 189 5.49 9.14 20.86
CA GLU A 189 6.44 8.20 20.26
C GLU A 189 7.50 8.92 19.41
N VAL A 190 7.12 9.95 18.66
CA VAL A 190 8.06 10.81 17.93
C VAL A 190 9.06 11.48 18.88
N LEU A 191 8.60 12.01 20.02
CA LEU A 191 9.49 12.62 21.00
C LEU A 191 10.49 11.60 21.56
N LYS A 192 10.08 10.37 21.85
CA LYS A 192 10.99 9.31 22.32
C LYS A 192 12.06 8.99 21.29
N ILE A 193 11.70 8.96 20.00
CA ILE A 193 12.64 8.74 18.89
C ILE A 193 13.68 9.88 18.85
N ILE A 194 13.23 11.13 18.79
CA ILE A 194 14.11 12.31 18.66
C ILE A 194 15.06 12.44 19.86
N HIS A 195 14.60 12.06 21.06
CA HIS A 195 15.43 12.09 22.28
C HIS A 195 16.32 10.84 22.46
N GLY A 196 16.44 9.98 21.44
CA GLY A 196 17.29 8.78 21.49
C GLY A 196 16.92 7.80 22.61
N GLY A 197 15.64 7.77 23.02
CA GLY A 197 15.15 6.90 24.08
C GLY A 197 15.43 7.38 25.52
N SER A 198 16.06 8.55 25.72
CA SER A 198 16.35 9.08 27.07
C SER A 198 15.10 9.36 27.91
N ILE A 199 13.98 9.67 27.27
CA ILE A 199 12.67 9.89 27.91
C ILE A 199 11.75 8.66 27.86
N GLY A 200 12.28 7.51 27.45
CA GLY A 200 11.56 6.24 27.35
C GLY A 200 11.74 5.54 26.01
N LYS A 201 11.58 4.21 26.01
CA LYS A 201 11.67 3.40 24.79
C LYS A 201 10.39 3.50 23.95
N VAL A 202 10.55 3.45 22.63
CA VAL A 202 9.43 3.36 21.69
C VAL A 202 8.68 2.04 21.85
N THR A 203 7.38 2.07 21.56
CA THR A 203 6.57 0.85 21.54
C THR A 203 6.96 -0.07 20.38
N LYS A 204 7.07 -1.38 20.64
CA LYS A 204 7.12 -2.42 19.59
C LYS A 204 5.75 -2.99 19.23
N HIS A 205 4.70 -2.51 19.91
CA HIS A 205 3.33 -2.98 19.78
C HIS A 205 2.52 -2.02 18.91
N LEU A 206 1.52 -2.54 18.21
CA LEU A 206 0.42 -1.75 17.69
C LEU A 206 -0.43 -1.28 18.86
N ILE A 207 -0.54 0.03 19.05
CA ILE A 207 -1.47 0.61 20.01
C ILE A 207 -2.81 0.74 19.29
N VAL A 208 -3.86 0.14 19.83
CA VAL A 208 -5.22 0.20 19.31
C VAL A 208 -6.10 0.95 20.31
N TYR A 209 -6.71 2.02 19.86
CA TYR A 209 -7.73 2.77 20.57
C TYR A 209 -9.12 2.28 20.18
N ASP A 210 -9.90 1.91 21.18
CA ASP A 210 -11.33 1.63 21.08
C ASP A 210 -12.08 2.73 21.83
N GLY A 211 -12.64 3.67 21.07
CA GLY A 211 -13.41 4.79 21.61
C GLY A 211 -14.82 4.43 22.08
N VAL A 212 -15.32 3.23 21.79
CA VAL A 212 -16.60 2.76 22.35
C VAL A 212 -16.40 2.37 23.82
N SER A 213 -15.34 1.61 24.11
CA SER A 213 -15.00 1.19 25.47
C SER A 213 -13.99 2.11 26.18
N GLN A 214 -13.49 3.14 25.50
CA GLN A 214 -12.44 4.05 25.97
C GLN A 214 -11.15 3.33 26.39
N ARG A 215 -10.74 2.32 25.61
CA ARG A 215 -9.59 1.45 25.94
C ARG A 215 -8.44 1.63 24.96
N LEU A 216 -7.22 1.64 25.50
CA LEU A 216 -5.98 1.51 24.73
C LEU A 216 -5.38 0.13 24.95
N THR A 217 -5.31 -0.66 23.88
CA THR A 217 -4.76 -2.02 23.90
C THR A 217 -3.44 -2.05 23.16
N LYS A 218 -2.45 -2.78 23.69
CA LYS A 218 -1.20 -3.06 22.99
C LYS A 218 -1.28 -4.45 22.36
N VAL A 219 -1.17 -4.51 21.04
CA VAL A 219 -1.13 -5.76 20.29
C VAL A 219 0.31 -6.01 19.85
N ALA A 220 0.87 -7.15 20.24
CA ALA A 220 2.23 -7.51 19.88
C ALA A 220 2.33 -7.76 18.37
N LEU A 221 3.27 -7.07 17.72
CA LEU A 221 3.63 -7.32 16.33
C LEU A 221 5.02 -7.94 16.29
N LYS A 222 5.20 -8.96 15.44
CA LYS A 222 6.49 -9.61 15.22
C LYS A 222 7.03 -9.21 13.85
N ARG A 223 8.31 -8.83 13.81
CA ARG A 223 9.03 -8.66 12.54
C ARG A 223 9.13 -10.01 11.85
N ARG A 224 8.89 -10.02 10.55
CA ARG A 224 9.09 -11.15 9.64
C ARG A 224 10.44 -11.00 8.95
N GLU A 225 11.31 -12.01 9.08
CA GLU A 225 12.64 -12.04 8.42
C GLU A 225 12.51 -12.25 6.91
N ASP A 226 11.45 -12.93 6.46
CA ASP A 226 11.07 -13.18 5.07
C ASP A 226 10.22 -12.04 4.45
N CYS A 227 10.09 -10.91 5.15
CA CYS A 227 9.29 -9.79 4.66
C CYS A 227 9.91 -9.18 3.39
N PHE A 228 9.12 -9.07 2.31
CA PHE A 228 9.55 -8.47 1.03
C PHE A 228 9.85 -6.95 1.07
N VAL A 229 9.78 -6.33 2.24
CA VAL A 229 10.15 -4.92 2.48
C VAL A 229 11.27 -4.81 3.51
N CYS A 230 11.06 -5.31 4.73
CA CYS A 230 12.03 -5.15 5.82
C CYS A 230 12.82 -6.42 6.18
N GLY A 231 12.66 -7.50 5.44
CA GLY A 231 13.37 -8.76 5.65
C GLY A 231 14.87 -8.63 5.37
N ASP A 232 15.69 -9.48 5.99
CA ASP A 232 17.15 -9.32 5.97
C ASP A 232 17.73 -9.44 4.56
N ALA A 233 17.32 -10.46 3.80
CA ALA A 233 17.68 -10.62 2.38
C ALA A 233 17.31 -9.38 1.54
N MET A 234 16.18 -8.74 1.82
CA MET A 234 15.76 -7.51 1.12
C MET A 234 16.63 -6.31 1.46
N GLN A 235 17.08 -6.21 2.71
CA GLN A 235 17.96 -5.13 3.17
C GLN A 235 19.41 -5.31 2.69
N GLU A 236 19.81 -6.55 2.41
CA GLU A 236 21.11 -6.88 1.82
C GLU A 236 21.11 -6.78 0.29
N GLY A 237 19.94 -6.54 -0.33
CA GLY A 237 19.79 -6.42 -1.78
C GLY A 237 19.86 -7.77 -2.51
N GLU A 238 19.65 -8.88 -1.79
CA GLU A 238 19.62 -10.20 -2.38
C GLU A 238 18.34 -10.38 -3.21
N PRO A 239 18.46 -10.84 -4.48
CA PRO A 239 17.30 -11.06 -5.31
C PRO A 239 16.52 -12.30 -4.84
N ILE A 240 15.20 -12.21 -4.89
CA ILE A 240 14.32 -13.34 -4.51
C ILE A 240 14.29 -14.36 -5.64
N GLU A 241 14.65 -15.61 -5.35
CA GLU A 241 14.58 -16.67 -6.35
C GLU A 241 13.14 -17.06 -6.66
N ILE A 242 12.78 -17.05 -7.95
CA ILE A 242 11.46 -17.45 -8.45
C ILE A 242 11.64 -18.43 -9.60
N THR A 243 10.94 -19.55 -9.49
CA THR A 243 10.93 -20.58 -10.53
C THR A 243 9.82 -20.34 -11.55
N VAL A 244 10.19 -20.32 -12.84
CA VAL A 244 9.28 -20.05 -13.96
C VAL A 244 9.38 -21.13 -15.03
N ASN A 245 8.29 -21.36 -15.76
CA ASN A 245 8.37 -22.18 -16.98
C ASN A 245 8.94 -21.35 -18.12
N PHE A 246 9.78 -21.96 -18.95
CA PHE A 246 10.42 -21.24 -20.06
C PHE A 246 9.42 -20.66 -21.08
N ASP A 247 8.31 -21.36 -21.31
CA ASP A 247 7.29 -20.94 -22.29
C ASP A 247 6.04 -20.31 -21.65
N GLU A 248 6.09 -19.92 -20.36
CA GLU A 248 4.98 -19.16 -19.77
C GLU A 248 4.99 -17.71 -20.26
N TYR A 249 3.83 -17.08 -20.16
CA TYR A 249 3.69 -15.67 -20.51
C TYR A 249 4.09 -14.79 -19.33
N VAL A 250 4.44 -13.54 -19.61
CA VAL A 250 4.72 -12.52 -18.58
C VAL A 250 3.55 -12.37 -17.60
N TRP A 251 2.29 -12.52 -18.04
CA TRP A 251 1.14 -12.48 -17.13
C TRP A 251 1.17 -13.59 -16.08
N ASN A 252 1.64 -14.80 -16.40
CA ASN A 252 1.76 -15.89 -15.44
C ASN A 252 2.78 -15.54 -14.35
N LEU A 253 3.89 -14.92 -14.74
CA LEU A 253 4.90 -14.45 -13.80
C LEU A 253 4.36 -13.33 -12.91
N LYS A 254 3.63 -12.35 -13.49
CA LYS A 254 2.96 -11.29 -12.72
C LYS A 254 1.97 -11.86 -11.69
N GLU A 255 1.22 -12.91 -12.03
CA GLU A 255 0.31 -13.58 -11.09
C GLU A 255 1.05 -14.24 -9.94
N LYS A 256 2.12 -14.99 -10.23
CA LYS A 256 2.98 -15.61 -9.21
C LYS A 256 3.57 -14.55 -8.26
N VAL A 257 4.12 -13.48 -8.81
CA VAL A 257 4.70 -12.36 -8.07
C VAL A 257 3.64 -11.66 -7.21
N SER A 258 2.44 -11.44 -7.75
CA SER A 258 1.32 -10.85 -7.01
C SER A 258 0.93 -11.70 -5.81
N ALA A 259 0.82 -13.02 -6.02
CA ALA A 259 0.45 -13.98 -4.99
C ALA A 259 1.54 -14.11 -3.91
N LEU A 260 2.82 -14.08 -4.32
CA LEU A 260 3.96 -14.22 -3.42
C LEU A 260 4.10 -13.01 -2.49
N PHE A 261 3.90 -11.79 -2.99
CA PHE A 261 4.14 -10.56 -2.23
C PHE A 261 2.86 -9.86 -1.76
N SER A 262 1.69 -10.41 -2.04
CA SER A 262 0.40 -9.73 -1.78
C SER A 262 0.40 -8.30 -2.36
N ILE A 263 0.97 -8.13 -3.56
CA ILE A 263 1.01 -6.86 -4.31
C ILE A 263 0.10 -6.95 -5.53
N PRO A 264 -0.58 -5.86 -5.92
CA PRO A 264 -1.67 -5.98 -6.84
C PRO A 264 -1.25 -5.61 -8.26
N ASP A 265 -0.32 -4.69 -8.41
CA ASP A 265 0.01 -4.02 -9.64
C ASP A 265 1.47 -4.26 -10.06
N PRO A 266 1.96 -5.52 -10.13
CA PRO A 266 3.34 -5.76 -10.49
C PRO A 266 3.57 -5.44 -11.97
N GLU A 267 4.46 -4.50 -12.23
CA GLU A 267 5.02 -4.25 -13.55
C GLU A 267 6.46 -4.77 -13.60
N ILE A 268 6.72 -5.66 -14.55
CA ILE A 268 8.00 -6.38 -14.63
C ILE A 268 8.91 -5.66 -15.60
N GLN A 269 10.05 -5.21 -15.11
CA GLN A 269 11.13 -4.66 -15.91
C GLN A 269 12.22 -5.70 -16.12
N TYR A 270 12.62 -5.88 -17.37
CA TYR A 270 13.85 -6.59 -17.73
C TYR A 270 14.75 -5.65 -18.53
N LYS A 271 15.98 -5.46 -18.03
CA LYS A 271 16.93 -4.46 -18.56
C LYS A 271 16.29 -3.06 -18.57
N LYS A 272 16.00 -2.50 -19.76
CA LYS A 272 15.41 -1.16 -19.93
C LYS A 272 13.91 -1.18 -20.29
N TRP A 273 13.31 -2.36 -20.38
CA TRP A 273 11.96 -2.52 -20.93
C TRP A 273 10.98 -3.02 -19.87
N ILE A 274 9.80 -2.42 -19.83
CA ILE A 274 8.64 -2.99 -19.14
C ILE A 274 8.05 -4.07 -20.05
N LEU A 275 7.92 -5.28 -19.51
CA LEU A 275 7.40 -6.44 -20.22
C LEU A 275 5.88 -6.36 -20.33
N LYS A 276 5.37 -6.65 -21.53
CA LYS A 276 3.94 -6.73 -21.81
C LYS A 276 3.40 -8.11 -21.49
N ASP A 277 2.16 -8.16 -21.05
CA ASP A 277 1.53 -9.38 -20.54
C ASP A 277 1.40 -10.51 -21.57
N ASP A 278 1.26 -10.15 -22.85
CA ASP A 278 1.08 -11.05 -23.99
C ASP A 278 2.39 -11.65 -24.52
N GLN A 279 3.54 -11.19 -24.02
CA GLN A 279 4.84 -11.73 -24.41
C GLN A 279 5.12 -13.05 -23.69
N LYS A 280 5.74 -13.99 -24.41
CA LYS A 280 6.29 -15.21 -23.80
C LYS A 280 7.69 -14.96 -23.27
N LEU A 281 8.04 -15.56 -22.13
CA LEU A 281 9.40 -15.46 -21.58
C LEU A 281 10.46 -16.00 -22.54
N SER A 282 10.10 -17.04 -23.33
CA SER A 282 10.93 -17.63 -24.39
C SER A 282 11.30 -16.65 -25.50
N GLU A 283 10.41 -15.71 -25.84
CA GLU A 283 10.62 -14.70 -26.90
C GLU A 283 11.47 -13.50 -26.41
N ILE A 284 11.47 -13.24 -25.10
CA ILE A 284 12.18 -12.11 -24.50
C ILE A 284 13.68 -12.44 -24.28
N ASN A 285 14.09 -13.70 -24.49
CA ASN A 285 15.45 -14.19 -24.31
C ASN A 285 15.98 -13.96 -22.88
N ILE A 286 15.10 -14.15 -21.90
CA ILE A 286 15.45 -14.19 -20.48
C ILE A 286 16.18 -15.50 -20.22
N LYS A 287 17.31 -15.44 -19.51
CA LYS A 287 18.11 -16.62 -19.14
C LYS A 287 17.90 -16.99 -17.68
N SER A 288 18.23 -18.24 -17.35
CA SER A 288 18.32 -18.62 -15.93
C SER A 288 19.36 -17.73 -15.25
N ASP A 289 19.09 -17.39 -14.00
CA ASP A 289 19.85 -16.46 -13.16
C ASP A 289 19.78 -14.97 -13.57
N ASP A 290 18.99 -14.61 -14.59
CA ASP A 290 18.74 -13.20 -14.89
C ASP A 290 17.93 -12.53 -13.77
N ILE A 291 18.24 -11.25 -13.51
CA ILE A 291 17.53 -10.41 -12.55
C ILE A 291 16.47 -9.58 -13.27
N LEU A 292 15.24 -9.66 -12.77
CA LEU A 292 14.10 -8.84 -13.18
C LEU A 292 13.73 -7.93 -12.02
N TYR A 293 13.22 -6.74 -12.34
CA TYR A 293 12.80 -5.76 -11.34
C TYR A 293 11.29 -5.60 -11.36
N ILE A 294 10.66 -5.78 -10.21
CA ILE A 294 9.21 -5.65 -10.04
C ILE A 294 8.89 -4.29 -9.47
N HIS A 295 8.19 -3.49 -10.26
CA HIS A 295 7.62 -2.21 -9.85
C HIS A 295 6.21 -2.42 -9.31
N THR A 296 5.84 -1.69 -8.26
CA THR A 296 4.48 -1.69 -7.68
C THR A 296 4.24 -0.34 -7.00
N SER A 297 3.00 0.14 -7.00
CA SER A 297 2.60 1.35 -6.26
C SER A 297 2.80 1.25 -4.74
N ARG A 298 3.03 0.04 -4.22
CA ARG A 298 3.19 -0.22 -2.78
C ARG A 298 4.62 -0.13 -2.26
N ARG A 299 5.62 -0.02 -3.15
CA ARG A 299 7.03 0.00 -2.77
C ARG A 299 7.77 1.19 -3.41
N TYR A 300 8.73 1.74 -2.68
CA TYR A 300 9.58 2.83 -3.13
C TYR A 300 10.66 2.36 -4.12
N THR A 301 11.38 1.31 -3.77
CA THR A 301 12.36 0.63 -4.64
C THR A 301 11.74 -0.59 -5.32
N PRO A 302 12.12 -0.94 -6.57
CA PRO A 302 11.67 -2.16 -7.20
C PRO A 302 12.17 -3.42 -6.47
N ILE A 303 11.39 -4.50 -6.51
CA ILE A 303 11.81 -5.81 -5.96
C ILE A 303 12.69 -6.50 -7.00
N ALA A 304 13.93 -6.84 -6.65
CA ALA A 304 14.78 -7.69 -7.48
C ALA A 304 14.36 -9.15 -7.32
N ILE A 305 14.04 -9.81 -8.44
CA ILE A 305 13.79 -11.24 -8.49
C ILE A 305 14.81 -11.91 -9.41
N LYS A 306 15.31 -13.07 -9.02
CA LYS A 306 16.22 -13.90 -9.81
C LYS A 306 15.41 -15.05 -10.38
N VAL A 307 15.41 -15.19 -11.70
CA VAL A 307 14.57 -16.16 -12.39
C VAL A 307 15.33 -17.45 -12.63
N SER A 308 14.73 -18.57 -12.24
CA SER A 308 15.25 -19.92 -12.49
C SER A 308 14.25 -20.70 -13.35
N PHE A 309 14.69 -21.26 -14.47
CA PHE A 309 13.80 -22.05 -15.33
C PHE A 309 13.68 -23.49 -14.82
N ILE A 310 12.45 -24.03 -14.83
CA ILE A 310 12.26 -25.47 -14.59
C ILE A 310 12.94 -26.23 -15.73
N GLU A 311 13.98 -27.01 -15.41
CA GLU A 311 14.51 -27.99 -16.34
C GLU A 311 13.40 -29.01 -16.63
N ASN A 312 12.92 -29.04 -17.87
CA ASN A 312 12.14 -30.18 -18.33
C ASN A 312 13.08 -31.39 -18.35
N SER A 313 13.17 -32.11 -17.24
CA SER A 313 13.73 -33.45 -17.20
C SER A 313 12.98 -34.25 -18.27
N GLY A 314 13.70 -34.56 -19.36
CA GLY A 314 13.13 -35.12 -20.56
C GLY A 314 12.24 -36.32 -20.27
N ARG A 315 11.02 -36.29 -20.82
CA ARG A 315 10.37 -37.52 -21.24
C ARG A 315 11.16 -38.03 -22.44
N ALA A 316 12.18 -38.84 -22.14
CA ALA A 316 12.72 -39.83 -23.07
C ALA A 316 11.69 -40.96 -23.26
#